data_AF-A0A662H6R3-F1
#
_entry.id   AF-A0A662H6R3-F1
#
_cell.length_a   1.000
_cell.length_b   1.000
_cell.length_c   1.000
_cell.angle_alpha   90.00
_cell.angle_beta   90.00
_cell.angle_gamma   90.00
#
_symmetry.space_group_name_H-M   'P 1'
#
loop_
_entity.id
_entity.type
_entity.pdbx_description
1 polymer ?
#
loop_
_entity_poly.entity_id
_entity_poly.type
_entity_poly.pdbx_seq_one_letter_code
_entity_poly.pdbx_strand_id
1 'polypeptide(L)'
;MTALRGGRGGASHDLADWLQEKLRPLIELSEELEALGVHYEGHSWSIVKLLILGGWSYVYTTIIPHYFKEYWYVDLLAGSGTVRVKETGDIVLGSPFVAHFFARQPFTKYFLVELNRERYNALHARATRVIGPPDRVRVLPYDCNKYIPRLIRSVERGTHFLAFVDNEGLDVYWSTIECLLGADCDILINFPTTGVRRVLGAAREGDESQAEALTRFFGGDLWREAAGEEELLEIYLQQLASRYRELRGKGAYVSSIRVGSRRFYYDIILICKCGPYVRAWEYLKEKLEWRDPNIVRYTLDLLKGRTQRIDWLVGLHDEIERAEREERRRKRREEGRYLPLDKFFAH
;
A
#
# COMPACT_ATOMS: atom_id res chain seq x y z
N MET A 1 -19.79 15.14 44.40
CA MET A 1 -18.56 14.53 43.83
C MET A 1 -18.85 13.09 43.45
N THR A 2 -19.23 12.84 42.20
CA THR A 2 -19.25 11.49 41.64
C THR A 2 -18.86 11.62 40.19
N ALA A 3 -17.62 11.25 39.91
CA ALA A 3 -17.01 11.35 38.60
C ALA A 3 -17.64 10.32 37.65
N LEU A 4 -18.19 10.80 36.54
CA LEU A 4 -18.55 9.99 35.39
C LEU A 4 -17.25 9.43 34.78
N ARG A 5 -16.97 8.16 35.07
CA ARG A 5 -16.06 7.33 34.27
C ARG A 5 -16.76 6.98 32.96
N GLY A 6 -16.64 7.84 31.96
CA GLY A 6 -16.95 7.50 30.57
C GLY A 6 -15.93 6.48 30.06
N GLY A 7 -16.37 5.23 29.89
CA GLY A 7 -15.52 4.10 29.54
C GLY A 7 -15.00 4.17 28.10
N ARG A 8 -13.73 3.77 27.91
CA ARG A 8 -13.08 3.55 26.62
C ARG A 8 -13.72 2.43 25.77
N GLY A 9 -14.79 1.79 26.25
CA GLY A 9 -15.45 0.65 25.59
C GLY A 9 -16.43 1.04 24.48
N GLY A 10 -16.99 2.25 24.48
CA GLY A 10 -18.00 2.67 23.49
C GLY A 10 -17.42 2.96 22.10
N ALA A 11 -16.36 3.77 22.02
CA ALA A 11 -15.77 4.19 20.74
C ALA A 11 -15.13 3.04 19.92
N SER A 12 -14.64 2.00 20.62
CA SER A 12 -14.06 0.81 19.98
C SER A 12 -15.14 -0.08 19.35
N HIS A 13 -16.29 -0.21 20.00
CA HIS A 13 -17.46 -0.92 19.47
C HIS A 13 -18.02 -0.20 18.23
N ASP A 14 -18.19 1.12 18.31
CA ASP A 14 -18.71 1.94 17.20
C ASP A 14 -17.82 1.87 15.94
N LEU A 15 -16.49 1.80 16.12
CA LEU A 15 -15.56 1.65 15.01
C LEU A 15 -15.61 0.26 14.38
N ALA A 16 -15.71 -0.79 15.19
CA ALA A 16 -15.83 -2.15 14.70
C ALA A 16 -17.11 -2.34 13.86
N ASP A 17 -18.23 -1.81 14.33
CA ASP A 17 -19.50 -1.84 13.61
C ASP A 17 -19.43 -1.04 12.30
N TRP A 18 -18.86 0.16 12.33
CA TRP A 18 -18.64 0.97 11.13
C TRP A 18 -17.78 0.25 10.09
N LEU A 19 -16.73 -0.43 10.53
CA LEU A 19 -15.86 -1.23 9.66
C LEU A 19 -16.61 -2.39 9.02
N GLN A 20 -17.46 -3.07 9.78
CA GLN A 20 -18.30 -4.14 9.26
C GLN A 20 -19.27 -3.63 8.18
N GLU A 21 -19.95 -2.51 8.43
CA GLU A 21 -20.83 -1.91 7.42
C GLU A 21 -20.08 -1.49 6.15
N LYS A 22 -18.87 -0.96 6.30
CA LYS A 22 -18.03 -0.55 5.17
C LYS A 22 -17.53 -1.70 4.32
N LEU A 23 -17.29 -2.86 4.95
CA LEU A 23 -16.78 -4.04 4.27
C LEU A 23 -17.91 -4.96 3.80
N ARG A 24 -19.16 -4.76 4.22
CA ARG A 24 -20.30 -5.54 3.71
C ARG A 24 -20.44 -5.47 2.17
N PRO A 25 -20.31 -4.30 1.51
CA PRO A 25 -20.31 -4.25 0.05
C PRO A 25 -19.16 -5.02 -0.60
N LEU A 26 -18.02 -5.19 0.09
CA LEU A 26 -16.90 -6.03 -0.39
C LEU A 26 -17.37 -7.48 -0.57
N ILE A 27 -18.19 -7.97 0.36
CA ILE A 27 -18.74 -9.32 0.40
C ILE A 27 -19.77 -9.53 -0.73
N GLU A 28 -20.78 -8.67 -0.79
CA GLU A 28 -21.85 -8.73 -1.79
C GLU A 28 -21.29 -8.61 -3.21
N LEU A 29 -20.34 -7.69 -3.40
CA LEU A 29 -19.69 -7.48 -4.68
C LEU A 29 -18.76 -8.63 -5.08
N SER A 30 -18.14 -9.32 -4.11
CA SER A 30 -17.28 -10.47 -4.42
C SER A 30 -18.07 -11.50 -5.21
N GLU A 31 -19.31 -11.80 -4.82
CA GLU A 31 -20.20 -12.78 -5.49
C GLU A 31 -20.67 -12.27 -6.86
N GLU A 32 -21.06 -11.01 -6.96
CA GLU A 32 -21.49 -10.41 -8.24
C GLU A 32 -20.36 -10.40 -9.29
N LEU A 33 -19.12 -10.10 -8.86
CA LEU A 33 -18.00 -9.97 -9.78
C LEU A 33 -17.43 -11.31 -10.23
N GLU A 34 -17.73 -12.42 -9.56
CA GLU A 34 -17.32 -13.77 -9.98
C GLU A 34 -17.85 -14.13 -11.37
N ALA A 35 -19.02 -13.61 -11.73
CA ALA A 35 -19.70 -13.92 -12.98
C ALA A 35 -19.20 -13.10 -14.18
N LEU A 36 -18.29 -12.13 -13.98
CA LEU A 36 -17.98 -11.10 -14.97
C LEU A 36 -16.53 -11.15 -15.45
N GLY A 37 -16.30 -11.70 -16.64
CA GLY A 37 -15.02 -11.56 -17.36
C GLY A 37 -13.86 -12.34 -16.72
N VAL A 38 -12.63 -11.89 -17.00
CA VAL A 38 -11.42 -12.60 -16.54
C VAL A 38 -11.02 -12.24 -15.11
N HIS A 39 -10.34 -13.17 -14.45
CA HIS A 39 -9.77 -13.00 -13.11
C HIS A 39 -8.26 -13.13 -13.19
N TYR A 40 -7.53 -12.42 -12.33
CA TYR A 40 -6.08 -12.63 -12.20
C TYR A 40 -5.84 -13.94 -11.43
N GLU A 41 -4.97 -14.81 -11.91
CA GLU A 41 -4.66 -16.06 -11.23
C GLU A 41 -3.58 -15.83 -10.15
N GLY A 42 -3.93 -16.06 -8.89
CA GLY A 42 -3.03 -15.89 -7.75
C GLY A 42 -2.96 -17.15 -6.87
N HIS A 43 -1.85 -17.31 -6.17
CA HIS A 43 -1.74 -18.33 -5.12
C HIS A 43 -2.29 -17.80 -3.80
N SER A 44 -2.69 -18.68 -2.87
CA SER A 44 -3.26 -18.24 -1.58
C SER A 44 -2.37 -17.29 -0.79
N TRP A 45 -1.03 -17.39 -0.91
CA TRP A 45 -0.12 -16.44 -0.28
C TRP A 45 -0.12 -15.05 -0.93
N SER A 46 -0.44 -14.96 -2.23
CA SER A 46 -0.45 -13.69 -2.96
C SER A 46 -1.56 -12.76 -2.48
N ILE A 47 -2.65 -13.27 -1.89
CA ILE A 47 -3.75 -12.40 -1.41
C ILE A 47 -3.43 -11.72 -0.06
N VAL A 48 -2.44 -12.21 0.70
CA VAL A 48 -2.13 -11.66 2.03
C VAL A 48 -1.63 -10.21 1.95
N LYS A 49 -0.94 -9.81 0.87
CA LYS A 49 -0.54 -8.41 0.63
C LYS A 49 -1.71 -7.44 0.60
N LEU A 50 -2.91 -7.92 0.23
CA LEU A 50 -4.12 -7.11 0.21
C LEU A 50 -4.52 -6.68 1.61
N LEU A 51 -4.26 -7.49 2.63
CA LEU A 51 -4.53 -7.12 4.03
C LEU A 51 -3.64 -5.94 4.47
N ILE A 52 -2.36 -5.97 4.09
CA ILE A 52 -1.40 -4.88 4.35
C ILE A 52 -1.81 -3.61 3.59
N LEU A 53 -2.15 -3.74 2.31
CA LEU A 53 -2.66 -2.63 1.50
C LEU A 53 -3.94 -2.02 2.11
N GLY A 54 -4.88 -2.85 2.55
CA GLY A 54 -6.10 -2.40 3.21
C GLY A 54 -5.79 -1.63 4.50
N GLY A 55 -4.97 -2.19 5.37
CA GLY A 55 -4.53 -1.53 6.61
C GLY A 55 -3.87 -0.18 6.35
N TRP A 56 -2.95 -0.10 5.39
CA TRP A 56 -2.29 1.17 5.07
C TRP A 56 -3.21 2.16 4.34
N SER A 57 -4.14 1.69 3.53
CA SER A 57 -5.16 2.55 2.90
C SER A 57 -6.03 3.23 3.95
N TYR A 58 -6.40 2.50 5.02
CA TYR A 58 -7.09 3.06 6.18
C TYR A 58 -6.26 4.13 6.88
N VAL A 59 -4.98 3.86 7.17
CA VAL A 59 -4.05 4.82 7.80
C VAL A 59 -3.93 6.08 6.94
N TYR A 60 -3.61 5.90 5.66
CA TYR A 60 -3.40 6.97 4.69
C TYR A 60 -4.61 7.88 4.61
N THR A 61 -5.80 7.32 4.41
CA THR A 61 -7.05 8.08 4.24
C THR A 61 -7.64 8.61 5.54
N THR A 62 -7.08 8.23 6.68
CA THR A 62 -7.37 8.89 7.96
C THR A 62 -6.55 10.18 8.09
N ILE A 63 -5.28 10.16 7.67
CA ILE A 63 -4.31 11.23 7.96
C ILE A 63 -4.24 12.27 6.83
N ILE A 64 -4.05 11.83 5.60
CA ILE A 64 -3.74 12.70 4.46
C ILE A 64 -4.84 13.75 4.16
N PRO A 65 -6.15 13.45 4.30
CA PRO A 65 -7.20 14.44 4.06
C PRO A 65 -7.15 15.67 4.97
N HIS A 66 -6.45 15.60 6.11
CA HIS A 66 -6.23 16.77 6.97
C HIS A 66 -5.21 17.77 6.40
N TYR A 67 -4.43 17.37 5.41
CA TYR A 67 -3.31 18.14 4.86
C TYR A 67 -3.43 18.42 3.37
N PHE A 68 -4.13 17.57 2.62
CA PHE A 68 -4.25 17.66 1.17
C PHE A 68 -5.72 17.59 0.77
N LYS A 69 -6.11 18.47 -0.16
CA LYS A 69 -7.45 18.45 -0.75
C LYS A 69 -7.58 17.33 -1.78
N GLU A 70 -6.51 17.07 -2.52
CA GLU A 70 -6.42 16.00 -3.50
C GLU A 70 -5.54 14.88 -2.96
N TYR A 71 -6.11 13.68 -2.86
CA TYR A 71 -5.41 12.49 -2.37
C TYR A 71 -5.84 11.27 -3.16
N TRP A 72 -4.95 10.78 -4.02
CA TRP A 72 -5.28 9.77 -5.03
C TRP A 72 -4.82 8.37 -4.60
N TYR A 73 -5.45 7.36 -5.17
CA TYR A 73 -4.93 6.00 -5.21
C TYR A 73 -4.37 5.70 -6.60
N VAL A 74 -3.15 5.20 -6.67
CA VAL A 74 -2.47 4.86 -7.94
C VAL A 74 -2.01 3.40 -7.87
N ASP A 75 -2.62 2.55 -8.68
CA ASP A 75 -2.25 1.13 -8.81
C ASP A 75 -1.53 0.91 -10.14
N LEU A 76 -0.26 0.54 -10.07
CA LEU A 76 0.59 0.42 -11.25
C LEU A 76 0.34 -0.88 -12.03
N LEU A 77 -0.20 -1.90 -11.37
CA LEU A 77 -0.37 -3.25 -11.90
C LEU A 77 -1.70 -3.82 -11.37
N ALA A 78 -2.81 -3.16 -11.73
CA ALA A 78 -4.11 -3.38 -11.12
C ALA A 78 -4.77 -4.73 -11.48
N GLY A 79 -4.24 -5.45 -12.47
CA GLY A 79 -4.78 -6.71 -12.92
C GLY A 79 -6.19 -6.56 -13.49
N SER A 80 -7.01 -7.58 -13.28
CA SER A 80 -8.44 -7.51 -13.62
C SER A 80 -9.28 -6.82 -12.52
N GLY A 81 -8.67 -6.43 -11.40
CA GLY A 81 -9.36 -5.99 -10.19
C GLY A 81 -9.90 -7.12 -9.32
N THR A 82 -9.80 -8.38 -9.75
CA THR A 82 -10.12 -9.56 -8.90
C THR A 82 -9.05 -10.63 -9.06
N VAL A 83 -8.92 -11.48 -8.04
CA VAL A 83 -7.96 -12.58 -8.00
C VAL A 83 -8.71 -13.89 -7.80
N ARG A 84 -8.52 -14.86 -8.71
CA ARG A 84 -8.89 -16.25 -8.49
C ARG A 84 -7.75 -16.95 -7.75
N VAL A 85 -8.05 -17.50 -6.59
CA VAL A 85 -7.10 -18.26 -5.77
C VAL A 85 -7.02 -19.69 -6.32
N LYS A 86 -5.87 -20.07 -6.88
CA LYS A 86 -5.71 -21.38 -7.56
C LYS A 86 -6.03 -22.57 -6.67
N GLU A 87 -5.65 -22.51 -5.39
CA GLU A 87 -5.78 -23.63 -4.46
C GLU A 87 -7.22 -23.89 -4.02
N THR A 88 -8.07 -22.85 -3.96
CA THR A 88 -9.45 -22.97 -3.47
C THR A 88 -10.51 -22.72 -4.54
N GLY A 89 -10.13 -22.10 -5.65
CA GLY A 89 -11.04 -21.63 -6.70
C GLY A 89 -11.77 -20.32 -6.34
N ASP A 90 -11.64 -19.85 -5.09
CA ASP A 90 -12.30 -18.64 -4.61
C ASP A 90 -11.88 -17.42 -5.44
N ILE A 91 -12.84 -16.55 -5.74
CA ILE A 91 -12.56 -15.25 -6.34
C ILE A 91 -12.68 -14.20 -5.24
N VAL A 92 -11.61 -13.42 -5.08
CA VAL A 92 -11.55 -12.30 -4.13
C VAL A 92 -11.29 -10.99 -4.86
N LEU A 93 -11.65 -9.89 -4.21
CA LEU A 93 -11.38 -8.56 -4.70
C LEU A 93 -9.89 -8.24 -4.67
N GLY A 94 -9.39 -7.60 -5.73
CA GLY A 94 -8.00 -7.19 -5.90
C GLY A 94 -7.71 -5.83 -5.29
N SER A 95 -6.48 -5.35 -5.48
CA SER A 95 -5.93 -4.13 -4.87
C SER A 95 -6.78 -2.86 -5.07
N PRO A 96 -7.38 -2.57 -6.24
CA PRO A 96 -8.18 -1.35 -6.40
C PRO A 96 -9.37 -1.28 -5.46
N PHE A 97 -10.06 -2.40 -5.27
CA PHE A 97 -11.27 -2.47 -4.46
C PHE A 97 -10.93 -2.61 -2.98
N VAL A 98 -9.87 -3.34 -2.64
CA VAL A 98 -9.37 -3.41 -1.26
C VAL A 98 -8.98 -2.02 -0.77
N ALA A 99 -8.23 -1.25 -1.55
CA ALA A 99 -7.90 0.13 -1.20
C ALA A 99 -9.17 1.00 -1.08
N HIS A 100 -10.16 0.82 -1.96
CA HIS A 100 -11.43 1.55 -1.91
C HIS A 100 -12.24 1.27 -0.64
N PHE A 101 -12.44 0.01 -0.28
CA PHE A 101 -13.30 -0.37 0.85
C PHE A 101 -12.66 -0.15 2.21
N PHE A 102 -11.34 -0.30 2.32
CA PHE A 102 -10.62 -0.01 3.57
C PHE A 102 -10.37 1.49 3.79
N ALA A 103 -10.61 2.34 2.79
CA ALA A 103 -10.44 3.77 2.93
C ALA A 103 -11.39 4.35 4.01
N ARG A 104 -10.82 5.03 5.01
CA ARG A 104 -11.58 5.75 6.05
C ARG A 104 -12.37 6.92 5.47
N GLN A 105 -11.72 7.64 4.56
CA GLN A 105 -12.33 8.63 3.67
C GLN A 105 -12.06 8.19 2.23
N PRO A 106 -13.05 8.19 1.32
CA PRO A 106 -12.81 7.76 -0.06
C PRO A 106 -11.73 8.62 -0.73
N PHE A 107 -10.81 7.99 -1.46
CA PHE A 107 -9.84 8.72 -2.28
C PHE A 107 -10.56 9.66 -3.26
N THR A 108 -9.95 10.81 -3.54
CA THR A 108 -10.56 11.79 -4.46
C THR A 108 -10.51 11.30 -5.90
N LYS A 109 -9.44 10.58 -6.29
CA LYS A 109 -9.29 9.93 -7.60
C LYS A 109 -8.56 8.60 -7.52
N TYR A 110 -8.83 7.74 -8.49
CA TYR A 110 -8.18 6.44 -8.67
C TYR A 110 -7.56 6.37 -10.07
N PHE A 111 -6.30 5.96 -10.16
CA PHE A 111 -5.60 5.68 -11.41
C PHE A 111 -5.15 4.22 -11.41
N LEU A 112 -5.77 3.40 -12.25
CA LEU A 112 -5.57 1.95 -12.27
C LEU A 112 -4.97 1.54 -13.62
N VAL A 113 -3.72 1.09 -13.61
CA VAL A 113 -2.96 0.75 -14.82
C VAL A 113 -2.97 -0.75 -15.06
N GLU A 114 -3.32 -1.18 -16.26
CA GLU A 114 -3.31 -2.58 -16.67
C GLU A 114 -3.00 -2.69 -18.17
N LEU A 115 -1.90 -3.35 -18.52
CA LEU A 115 -1.45 -3.45 -19.91
C LEU A 115 -2.24 -4.48 -20.73
N ASN A 116 -2.63 -5.61 -20.14
CA ASN A 116 -3.35 -6.65 -20.86
C ASN A 116 -4.78 -6.20 -21.15
N ARG A 117 -5.17 -6.24 -22.42
CA ARG A 117 -6.45 -5.69 -22.89
C ARG A 117 -7.67 -6.38 -22.29
N GLU A 118 -7.61 -7.69 -22.06
CA GLU A 118 -8.72 -8.46 -21.51
C GLU A 118 -8.93 -8.16 -20.02
N ARG A 119 -7.84 -8.16 -19.25
CA ARG A 119 -7.85 -7.75 -17.83
C ARG A 119 -8.28 -6.30 -17.68
N TYR A 120 -7.80 -5.41 -18.55
CA TYR A 120 -8.21 -4.01 -18.60
C TYR A 120 -9.72 -3.87 -18.78
N ASN A 121 -10.34 -4.59 -19.72
CA ASN A 121 -11.77 -4.49 -19.96
C ASN A 121 -12.58 -4.94 -18.73
N ALA A 122 -12.18 -6.04 -18.11
CA ALA A 122 -12.79 -6.52 -16.87
C ALA A 122 -12.64 -5.50 -15.74
N LEU A 123 -11.43 -4.99 -15.53
CA LEU A 123 -11.13 -3.96 -14.53
C LEU A 123 -11.95 -2.68 -14.77
N HIS A 124 -12.05 -2.21 -16.01
CA HIS A 124 -12.79 -1.02 -16.37
C HIS A 124 -14.28 -1.15 -16.04
N ALA A 125 -14.91 -2.27 -16.42
CA ALA A 125 -16.32 -2.53 -16.12
C ALA A 125 -16.58 -2.57 -14.61
N ARG A 126 -15.72 -3.29 -13.86
CA ARG A 126 -15.82 -3.43 -12.40
C ARG A 126 -15.58 -2.09 -11.69
N ALA A 127 -14.50 -1.39 -12.03
CA ALA A 127 -14.13 -0.12 -11.42
C ALA A 127 -15.20 0.97 -11.63
N THR A 128 -15.77 1.05 -12.84
CA THR A 128 -16.82 2.02 -13.15
C THR A 128 -18.10 1.76 -12.33
N ARG A 129 -18.44 0.49 -12.13
CA ARG A 129 -19.60 0.07 -11.32
C ARG A 129 -19.38 0.33 -9.83
N VAL A 130 -18.18 0.06 -9.32
CA VAL A 130 -17.91 -0.01 -7.87
C VAL A 130 -17.41 1.32 -7.31
N ILE A 131 -16.44 1.93 -7.98
CA ILE A 131 -15.76 3.14 -7.49
C ILE A 131 -16.51 4.37 -7.97
N GLY A 132 -16.89 4.41 -9.24
CA GLY A 132 -17.72 5.47 -9.81
C GLY A 132 -17.34 5.87 -11.24
N PRO A 133 -17.74 7.08 -11.68
CA PRO A 133 -17.54 7.51 -13.05
C PRO A 133 -16.07 7.88 -13.39
N PRO A 134 -15.75 8.12 -14.68
CA PRO A 134 -14.39 8.40 -15.17
C PRO A 134 -13.66 9.62 -14.56
N ASP A 135 -14.41 10.55 -13.97
CA ASP A 135 -13.88 11.69 -13.21
C ASP A 135 -13.29 11.25 -11.86
N ARG A 136 -13.83 10.18 -11.28
CA ARG A 136 -13.38 9.56 -10.03
C ARG A 136 -12.39 8.41 -10.24
N VAL A 137 -12.58 7.58 -11.25
CA VAL A 137 -11.68 6.43 -11.54
C VAL A 137 -11.29 6.37 -13.01
N ARG A 138 -9.98 6.31 -13.25
CA ARG A 138 -9.40 6.16 -14.58
C ARG A 138 -8.69 4.83 -14.68
N VAL A 139 -9.23 3.93 -15.50
CA VAL A 139 -8.56 2.68 -15.87
C VAL A 139 -7.79 2.88 -17.17
N LEU A 140 -6.54 2.47 -17.20
CA LEU A 140 -5.55 2.90 -18.19
C LEU A 140 -4.87 1.70 -18.86
N PRO A 141 -5.04 1.50 -20.18
CA PRO A 141 -4.51 0.35 -20.91
C PRO A 141 -3.05 0.56 -21.34
N TYR A 142 -2.18 0.94 -20.41
CA TYR A 142 -0.81 1.38 -20.70
C TYR A 142 0.25 0.59 -19.94
N ASP A 143 1.47 0.61 -20.47
CA ASP A 143 2.68 0.20 -19.75
C ASP A 143 2.94 1.21 -18.62
N CYS A 144 2.97 0.72 -17.37
CA CYS A 144 3.17 1.55 -16.19
C CYS A 144 4.50 2.31 -16.25
N ASN A 145 5.56 1.72 -16.82
CA ASN A 145 6.88 2.34 -16.92
C ASN A 145 6.89 3.54 -17.87
N LYS A 146 5.91 3.64 -18.78
CA LYS A 146 5.74 4.78 -19.68
C LYS A 146 4.73 5.79 -19.14
N TYR A 147 3.66 5.30 -18.51
CA TYR A 147 2.55 6.13 -18.06
C TYR A 147 2.84 6.87 -16.76
N ILE A 148 3.42 6.20 -15.75
CA ILE A 148 3.61 6.77 -14.41
C ILE A 148 4.49 8.03 -14.43
N PRO A 149 5.63 8.06 -15.16
CA PRO A 149 6.40 9.30 -15.30
C PRO A 149 5.63 10.46 -15.96
N ARG A 150 4.62 10.16 -16.80
CA ARG A 150 3.75 11.19 -17.38
C ARG A 150 2.71 11.67 -16.36
N LEU A 151 2.09 10.74 -15.63
CA LEU A 151 1.14 11.05 -14.58
C LEU A 151 1.78 11.98 -13.54
N ILE A 152 2.95 11.61 -13.01
CA ILE A 152 3.64 12.38 -11.96
C ILE A 152 3.97 13.81 -12.41
N ARG A 153 4.41 13.99 -13.66
CA ARG A 153 4.64 15.33 -14.23
C ARG A 153 3.38 16.17 -14.39
N SER A 154 2.21 15.53 -14.48
CA SER A 154 0.91 16.20 -14.57
C SER A 154 0.21 16.40 -13.23
N VAL A 155 0.76 15.86 -12.14
CA VAL A 155 0.18 16.03 -10.79
C VAL A 155 0.23 17.50 -10.40
N GLU A 156 -0.94 18.06 -10.06
CA GLU A 156 -1.04 19.43 -9.57
C GLU A 156 -0.39 19.57 -8.18
N ARG A 157 0.20 20.74 -7.91
CA ARG A 157 0.75 21.06 -6.59
C ARG A 157 -0.35 20.91 -5.52
N GLY A 158 0.02 20.33 -4.38
CA GLY A 158 -0.93 20.08 -3.29
C GLY A 158 -1.77 18.82 -3.47
N THR A 159 -1.37 17.93 -4.38
CA THR A 159 -1.86 16.55 -4.46
C THR A 159 -0.91 15.63 -3.72
N HIS A 160 -1.46 14.72 -2.91
CA HIS A 160 -0.74 13.56 -2.39
C HIS A 160 -1.30 12.28 -3.04
N PHE A 161 -0.56 11.17 -3.04
CA PHE A 161 -1.15 9.89 -3.47
C PHE A 161 -0.57 8.69 -2.73
N LEU A 162 -1.32 7.60 -2.69
CA LEU A 162 -0.85 6.28 -2.28
C LEU A 162 -0.61 5.46 -3.55
N ALA A 163 0.65 5.09 -3.80
CA ALA A 163 1.03 4.24 -4.91
C ALA A 163 1.17 2.78 -4.45
N PHE A 164 0.55 1.86 -5.18
CA PHE A 164 0.75 0.42 -5.01
C PHE A 164 1.46 -0.17 -6.22
N VAL A 165 2.55 -0.89 -5.96
CA VAL A 165 3.44 -1.47 -6.97
C VAL A 165 3.52 -2.97 -6.73
N ASP A 166 2.64 -3.74 -7.38
CA ASP A 166 2.58 -5.19 -7.23
C ASP A 166 3.61 -5.92 -8.12
N ASN A 167 4.89 -5.76 -7.81
CA ASN A 167 5.99 -6.12 -8.70
C ASN A 167 6.37 -7.61 -8.70
N GLU A 168 5.39 -8.54 -8.70
CA GLU A 168 5.63 -10.00 -8.63
C GLU A 168 6.59 -10.51 -9.73
N GLY A 169 6.58 -9.90 -10.91
CA GLY A 169 7.37 -10.29 -12.08
C GLY A 169 8.61 -9.43 -12.38
N LEU A 170 8.99 -8.48 -11.49
CA LEU A 170 10.00 -7.45 -11.79
C LEU A 170 9.60 -6.52 -12.97
N ASP A 171 8.30 -6.40 -13.24
CA ASP A 171 7.71 -5.61 -14.33
C ASP A 171 7.91 -4.09 -14.19
N VAL A 172 8.07 -3.57 -12.97
CA VAL A 172 8.28 -2.14 -12.71
C VAL A 172 9.77 -1.84 -12.56
N TYR A 173 10.26 -0.95 -13.42
CA TYR A 173 11.65 -0.54 -13.49
C TYR A 173 12.00 0.47 -12.41
N TRP A 174 13.28 0.50 -12.02
CA TRP A 174 13.81 1.45 -11.06
C TRP A 174 13.50 2.90 -11.43
N SER A 175 13.64 3.28 -12.70
CA SER A 175 13.35 4.64 -13.17
C SER A 175 11.89 5.07 -12.93
N THR A 176 10.95 4.14 -12.93
CA THR A 176 9.55 4.38 -12.56
C THR A 176 9.40 4.60 -11.06
N ILE A 177 10.10 3.79 -10.25
CA ILE A 177 10.16 3.95 -8.79
C ILE A 177 10.80 5.28 -8.42
N GLU A 178 11.90 5.68 -9.06
CA GLU A 178 12.55 6.98 -8.85
C GLU A 178 11.60 8.15 -9.09
N CYS A 179 10.76 8.08 -10.13
CA CYS A 179 9.75 9.11 -10.37
C CYS A 179 8.78 9.21 -9.19
N LEU A 180 8.31 8.08 -8.65
CA LEU A 180 7.44 8.05 -7.46
C LEU A 180 8.17 8.59 -6.22
N LEU A 181 9.43 8.22 -6.02
CA LEU A 181 10.25 8.72 -4.91
C LEU A 181 10.43 10.24 -4.94
N GLY A 182 10.31 10.90 -6.10
CA GLY A 182 10.34 12.36 -6.21
C GLY A 182 9.00 13.09 -5.96
N ALA A 183 7.86 12.39 -6.02
CA ALA A 183 6.52 12.99 -5.88
C ALA A 183 6.08 13.12 -4.42
N ASP A 184 5.02 13.86 -4.09
CA ASP A 184 4.45 13.81 -2.72
C ASP A 184 3.53 12.58 -2.59
N CYS A 185 4.09 11.45 -2.16
CA CYS A 185 3.34 10.20 -2.00
C CYS A 185 3.89 9.28 -0.92
N ASP A 186 3.04 8.30 -0.56
CA ASP A 186 3.41 7.04 0.08
C ASP A 186 3.44 5.93 -0.99
N ILE A 187 4.36 4.97 -0.85
CA ILE A 187 4.53 3.88 -1.81
C ILE A 187 4.52 2.56 -1.04
N LEU A 188 3.70 1.61 -1.52
CA LEU A 188 3.76 0.21 -1.14
C LEU A 188 4.27 -0.61 -2.33
N ILE A 189 5.37 -1.33 -2.13
CA ILE A 189 5.99 -2.17 -3.16
C ILE A 189 5.94 -3.62 -2.72
N ASN A 190 5.42 -4.51 -3.57
CA ASN A 190 5.62 -5.94 -3.43
C ASN A 190 6.99 -6.31 -4.02
N PHE A 191 7.97 -6.53 -3.16
CA PHE A 191 9.29 -7.03 -3.53
C PHE A 191 9.26 -8.56 -3.58
N PRO A 192 9.43 -9.19 -4.75
CA PRO A 192 9.26 -10.63 -4.90
C PRO A 192 10.51 -11.38 -4.41
N THR A 193 10.76 -11.44 -3.10
CA THR A 193 11.99 -11.99 -2.50
C THR A 193 12.36 -13.39 -3.00
N THR A 194 11.40 -14.32 -3.01
CA THR A 194 11.64 -15.66 -3.58
C THR A 194 11.81 -15.62 -5.11
N GLY A 195 11.10 -14.73 -5.79
CA GLY A 195 11.16 -14.56 -7.24
C GLY A 195 12.50 -14.03 -7.71
N VAL A 196 13.02 -12.98 -7.05
CA VAL A 196 14.31 -12.36 -7.39
C VAL A 196 15.48 -13.31 -7.17
N ARG A 197 15.42 -14.22 -6.18
CA ARG A 197 16.41 -15.31 -6.03
C ARG A 197 16.54 -16.14 -7.30
N ARG A 198 15.40 -16.55 -7.87
CA ARG A 198 15.36 -17.41 -9.06
C ARG A 198 15.94 -16.67 -10.28
N VAL A 199 15.60 -15.39 -10.42
CA VAL A 199 16.13 -14.52 -11.48
C VAL A 199 17.65 -14.34 -11.31
N LEU A 200 18.14 -14.12 -10.08
CA LEU A 200 19.57 -14.03 -9.77
C LEU A 200 20.33 -15.31 -10.13
N GLY A 201 19.78 -16.48 -9.80
CA GLY A 201 20.38 -17.77 -10.14
C GLY A 201 20.56 -17.93 -11.65
N ALA A 202 19.50 -17.70 -12.42
CA ALA A 202 19.55 -17.79 -13.89
C ALA A 202 20.52 -16.76 -14.50
N ALA A 203 20.54 -15.52 -13.99
CA ALA A 203 21.49 -14.50 -14.43
C ALA A 203 22.96 -14.93 -14.19
N ARG A 204 23.25 -15.60 -13.05
CA ARG A 204 24.58 -16.14 -12.74
C ARG A 204 24.97 -17.33 -13.61
N GLU A 205 23.99 -18.09 -14.08
CA GLU A 205 24.18 -19.19 -15.04
C GLU A 205 24.37 -18.70 -16.49
N GLY A 206 24.32 -17.38 -16.73
CA GLY A 206 24.56 -16.77 -18.03
C GLY A 206 23.31 -16.38 -18.81
N ASP A 207 22.12 -16.37 -18.18
CA ASP A 207 20.91 -15.85 -18.81
C ASP A 207 20.90 -14.31 -18.83
N GLU A 208 21.31 -13.75 -19.98
CA GLU A 208 21.36 -12.30 -20.21
C GLU A 208 19.99 -11.61 -20.07
N SER A 209 18.88 -12.29 -20.39
CA SER A 209 17.54 -11.73 -20.21
C SER A 209 17.22 -11.50 -18.73
N GLN A 210 17.64 -12.41 -17.86
CA GLN A 210 17.43 -12.28 -16.42
C GLN A 210 18.38 -11.24 -15.82
N ALA A 211 19.62 -11.17 -16.30
CA ALA A 211 20.57 -10.12 -15.92
C ALA A 211 20.05 -8.72 -16.30
N GLU A 212 19.48 -8.56 -17.48
CA GLU A 212 18.87 -7.30 -17.91
C GLU A 212 17.64 -6.95 -17.05
N ALA A 213 16.79 -7.94 -16.74
CA ALA A 213 15.62 -7.73 -15.86
C ALA A 213 16.04 -7.23 -14.47
N LEU A 214 17.07 -7.83 -13.87
CA LEU A 214 17.63 -7.36 -12.59
C LEU A 214 18.20 -5.95 -12.73
N THR A 215 18.94 -5.67 -13.79
CA THR A 215 19.53 -4.35 -14.03
C THR A 215 18.46 -3.27 -14.15
N ARG A 216 17.35 -3.55 -14.86
CA ARG A 216 16.21 -2.63 -14.95
C ARG A 216 15.48 -2.45 -13.62
N PHE A 217 15.34 -3.52 -12.84
CA PHE A 217 14.64 -3.50 -11.55
C PHE A 217 15.44 -2.77 -10.45
N PHE A 218 16.75 -3.00 -10.39
CA PHE A 218 17.66 -2.36 -9.42
C PHE A 218 18.20 -1.01 -9.88
N GLY A 219 18.08 -0.67 -11.18
CA GLY A 219 18.57 0.59 -11.73
C GLY A 219 20.05 0.63 -12.04
N GLY A 220 20.72 -0.52 -12.04
CA GLY A 220 22.16 -0.66 -12.24
C GLY A 220 22.64 -2.07 -11.89
N ASP A 221 23.96 -2.26 -11.84
CA ASP A 221 24.59 -3.56 -11.65
C ASP A 221 24.87 -3.95 -10.19
N LEU A 222 24.45 -3.16 -9.20
CA LEU A 222 24.69 -3.43 -7.77
C LEU A 222 24.16 -4.80 -7.32
N TRP A 223 23.12 -5.32 -7.97
CA TRP A 223 22.58 -6.65 -7.70
C TRP A 223 23.60 -7.78 -7.90
N ARG A 224 24.64 -7.55 -8.72
CA ARG A 224 25.69 -8.55 -9.00
C ARG A 224 26.52 -8.87 -7.76
N GLU A 225 26.62 -7.93 -6.82
CA GLU A 225 27.37 -8.06 -5.57
C GLU A 225 26.64 -8.92 -4.53
N ALA A 226 25.32 -9.05 -4.64
CA ALA A 226 24.49 -9.71 -3.64
C ALA A 226 24.67 -11.23 -3.64
N ALA A 227 24.99 -11.84 -2.50
CA ALA A 227 25.12 -13.29 -2.36
C ALA A 227 23.79 -14.03 -2.60
N GLY A 228 22.66 -13.42 -2.23
CA GLY A 228 21.33 -14.00 -2.35
C GLY A 228 20.21 -12.99 -2.13
N GLU A 229 18.98 -13.48 -1.95
CA GLU A 229 17.77 -12.66 -1.90
C GLU A 229 17.69 -11.69 -0.72
N GLU A 230 18.32 -12.01 0.41
CA GLU A 230 18.34 -11.12 1.58
C GLU A 230 19.20 -9.88 1.31
N GLU A 231 20.41 -10.06 0.77
CA GLU A 231 21.28 -8.94 0.39
C GLU A 231 20.66 -8.12 -0.75
N LEU A 232 19.97 -8.77 -1.69
CA LEU A 232 19.20 -8.06 -2.72
C LEU A 232 18.10 -7.17 -2.11
N LEU A 233 17.35 -7.66 -1.12
CA LEU A 233 16.37 -6.86 -0.40
C LEU A 233 17.04 -5.69 0.34
N GLU A 234 18.15 -5.93 1.03
CA GLU A 234 18.90 -4.89 1.74
C GLU A 234 19.40 -3.79 0.81
N ILE A 235 20.01 -4.17 -0.32
CA ILE A 235 20.42 -3.24 -1.38
C ILE A 235 19.23 -2.42 -1.86
N TYR A 236 18.08 -3.05 -2.11
CA TYR A 236 16.88 -2.35 -2.57
C TYR A 236 16.36 -1.34 -1.54
N LEU A 237 16.25 -1.74 -0.26
CA LEU A 237 15.81 -0.87 0.83
C LEU A 237 16.75 0.33 1.02
N GLN A 238 18.06 0.12 0.94
CA GLN A 238 19.06 1.17 1.05
C GLN A 238 18.97 2.16 -0.12
N GLN A 239 18.83 1.67 -1.35
CA GLN A 239 18.65 2.50 -2.54
C GLN A 239 17.37 3.34 -2.44
N LEU A 240 16.24 2.74 -2.04
CA LEU A 240 14.97 3.45 -1.82
C LEU A 240 15.13 4.59 -0.81
N ALA A 241 15.74 4.30 0.34
CA ALA A 241 15.92 5.30 1.40
C ALA A 241 16.88 6.42 1.00
N SER A 242 18.00 6.07 0.35
CA SER A 242 18.99 7.05 -0.13
C SER A 242 18.36 7.98 -1.17
N ARG A 243 17.73 7.39 -2.18
CA ARG A 243 17.15 8.12 -3.30
C ARG A 243 15.96 8.99 -2.90
N TYR A 244 15.13 8.53 -1.96
CA TYR A 244 14.08 9.36 -1.37
C TYR A 244 14.65 10.63 -0.74
N ARG A 245 15.70 10.51 0.08
CA ARG A 245 16.31 11.65 0.78
C ARG A 245 16.93 12.63 -0.22
N GLU A 246 17.62 12.12 -1.23
CA GLU A 246 18.23 12.93 -2.28
C GLU A 246 17.17 13.73 -3.06
N LEU A 247 16.09 13.07 -3.50
CA LEU A 247 15.06 13.71 -4.33
C LEU A 247 14.17 14.67 -3.55
N ARG A 248 13.82 14.36 -2.29
CA ARG A 248 12.85 15.16 -1.52
C ARG A 248 13.48 16.09 -0.49
N GLY A 249 14.73 15.87 -0.08
CA GLY A 249 15.35 16.58 1.05
C GLY A 249 14.64 16.36 2.39
N LYS A 250 13.85 15.28 2.51
CA LYS A 250 13.04 14.93 3.69
C LYS A 250 13.54 13.62 4.30
N GLY A 251 13.34 13.43 5.61
CA GLY A 251 13.59 12.15 6.25
C GLY A 251 12.75 11.03 5.63
N ALA A 252 13.40 9.97 5.19
CA ALA A 252 12.77 8.77 4.63
C ALA A 252 12.45 7.76 5.74
N TYR A 253 11.26 7.15 5.68
CA TYR A 253 10.95 5.91 6.37
C TYR A 253 10.78 4.80 5.32
N VAL A 254 11.59 3.75 5.44
CA VAL A 254 11.57 2.57 4.58
C VAL A 254 11.60 1.34 5.47
N SER A 255 10.58 0.50 5.37
CA SER A 255 10.43 -0.72 6.20
C SER A 255 9.66 -1.77 5.43
N SER A 256 10.01 -3.05 5.64
CA SER A 256 9.29 -4.17 5.03
C SER A 256 8.55 -5.04 6.06
N ILE A 257 7.48 -5.68 5.57
CA ILE A 257 6.80 -6.79 6.22
C ILE A 257 7.00 -8.02 5.33
N ARG A 258 7.66 -9.06 5.87
CA ARG A 258 7.81 -10.33 5.18
C ARG A 258 6.55 -11.17 5.31
N VAL A 259 6.01 -11.57 4.17
CA VAL A 259 4.81 -12.39 4.06
C VAL A 259 5.16 -13.71 3.40
N GLY A 260 4.72 -14.82 3.99
CA GLY A 260 4.90 -16.14 3.38
C GLY A 260 5.45 -17.20 4.31
N SER A 261 5.58 -18.40 3.75
CA SER A 261 6.12 -19.58 4.42
C SER A 261 7.59 -19.80 4.09
N ARG A 262 8.19 -20.87 4.61
CA ARG A 262 9.57 -21.27 4.31
C ARG A 262 9.83 -21.50 2.80
N ARG A 263 8.81 -21.92 2.02
CA ARG A 263 8.98 -22.29 0.60
C ARG A 263 8.72 -21.13 -0.35
N PHE A 264 7.87 -20.19 0.05
CA PHE A 264 7.48 -19.05 -0.75
C PHE A 264 7.21 -17.87 0.17
N TYR A 265 7.93 -16.78 -0.06
CA TYR A 265 7.78 -15.53 0.67
C TYR A 265 8.19 -14.33 -0.19
N TYR A 266 7.64 -13.18 0.15
CA TYR A 266 7.90 -11.88 -0.44
C TYR A 266 7.87 -10.81 0.66
N ASP A 267 8.29 -9.60 0.32
CA ASP A 267 8.36 -8.49 1.25
C ASP A 267 7.48 -7.34 0.73
N ILE A 268 6.51 -6.88 1.52
CA ILE A 268 5.80 -5.63 1.24
C ILE A 268 6.57 -4.49 1.89
N ILE A 269 7.11 -3.60 1.07
CA ILE A 269 7.92 -2.46 1.47
C ILE A 269 7.03 -1.21 1.50
N LEU A 270 7.00 -0.52 2.64
CA LEU A 270 6.48 0.84 2.74
C LEU A 270 7.61 1.85 2.59
N ILE A 271 7.39 2.85 1.74
CA ILE A 271 8.20 4.06 1.63
C ILE A 271 7.31 5.28 1.86
N CYS A 272 7.64 6.08 2.87
CA CYS A 272 6.94 7.33 3.14
C CYS A 272 7.85 8.36 3.82
N LYS A 273 7.32 9.57 4.04
CA LYS A 273 8.01 10.55 4.88
C LYS A 273 8.12 9.99 6.31
N CYS A 274 9.24 10.21 6.97
CA CYS A 274 9.37 9.85 8.37
C CYS A 274 8.52 10.79 9.26
N GLY A 275 7.75 10.22 10.19
CA GLY A 275 6.89 10.94 11.12
C GLY A 275 6.17 10.03 12.11
N PRO A 276 5.39 10.56 13.07
CA PRO A 276 4.77 9.77 14.13
C PRO A 276 3.84 8.65 13.66
N TYR A 277 3.26 8.80 12.47
CA TYR A 277 2.31 7.85 11.90
C TYR A 277 2.94 6.54 11.42
N VAL A 278 4.27 6.48 11.28
CA VAL A 278 4.96 5.22 10.92
C VAL A 278 4.79 4.16 12.02
N ARG A 279 4.40 4.54 13.24
CA ARG A 279 4.00 3.58 14.29
C ARG A 279 2.81 2.73 13.91
N ALA A 280 1.91 3.23 13.06
CA ALA A 280 0.82 2.43 12.52
C ALA A 280 1.35 1.28 11.65
N TRP A 281 2.46 1.50 10.93
CA TRP A 281 3.13 0.44 10.17
C TRP A 281 3.79 -0.58 11.09
N GLU A 282 4.52 -0.13 12.12
CA GLU A 282 5.13 -1.04 13.09
C GLU A 282 4.07 -1.87 13.83
N TYR A 283 2.94 -1.26 14.17
CA TYR A 283 1.78 -1.99 14.70
C TYR A 283 1.30 -3.07 13.74
N LEU A 284 1.10 -2.77 12.45
CA LEU A 284 0.71 -3.79 11.46
C LEU A 284 1.72 -4.93 11.39
N LYS A 285 3.01 -4.58 11.39
CA LYS A 285 4.12 -5.54 11.33
C LYS A 285 4.12 -6.49 12.51
N GLU A 286 3.85 -6.01 13.72
CA GLU A 286 3.86 -6.80 14.96
C GLU A 286 2.54 -7.51 15.24
N LYS A 287 1.40 -6.94 14.80
CA LYS A 287 0.08 -7.39 15.25
C LYS A 287 -0.35 -8.72 14.63
N LEU A 288 0.10 -9.02 13.43
CA LEU A 288 -0.28 -10.22 12.67
C LEU A 288 0.95 -11.08 12.41
N GLU A 289 0.78 -12.39 12.53
CA GLU A 289 1.83 -13.35 12.22
C GLU A 289 1.87 -13.61 10.70
N TRP A 290 2.51 -12.70 9.97
CA TRP A 290 2.57 -12.70 8.49
C TRP A 290 3.19 -13.94 7.84
N ARG A 291 3.78 -14.82 8.66
CA ARG A 291 4.42 -16.08 8.26
C ARG A 291 3.66 -17.33 8.70
N ASP A 292 2.64 -17.18 9.54
CA ASP A 292 1.75 -18.27 9.93
C ASP A 292 0.76 -18.54 8.79
N PRO A 293 0.68 -19.77 8.23
CA PRO A 293 -0.34 -20.14 7.25
C PRO A 293 -1.78 -19.78 7.63
N ASN A 294 -2.12 -19.65 8.92
CA ASN A 294 -3.43 -19.19 9.36
C ASN A 294 -3.79 -17.79 8.83
N ILE A 295 -2.80 -16.94 8.54
CA ILE A 295 -3.04 -15.60 7.98
C ILE A 295 -3.67 -15.66 6.59
N VAL A 296 -3.37 -16.71 5.83
CA VAL A 296 -3.96 -16.95 4.50
C VAL A 296 -5.44 -17.22 4.65
N ARG A 297 -5.81 -18.15 5.55
CA ARG A 297 -7.22 -18.47 5.82
C ARG A 297 -7.96 -17.23 6.35
N TYR A 298 -7.36 -16.53 7.31
CA TYR A 298 -7.93 -15.29 7.85
C TYR A 298 -8.18 -14.24 6.76
N THR A 299 -7.20 -14.02 5.88
CA THR A 299 -7.32 -13.05 4.77
C THR A 299 -8.41 -13.47 3.80
N LEU A 300 -8.45 -14.74 3.42
CA LEU A 300 -9.45 -15.29 2.51
C LEU A 300 -10.86 -15.14 3.10
N ASP A 301 -11.03 -15.53 4.37
CA ASP A 301 -12.30 -15.42 5.07
C ASP A 301 -12.75 -13.96 5.19
N LEU A 302 -11.81 -13.03 5.41
CA LEU A 302 -12.12 -11.60 5.48
C LEU A 302 -12.58 -11.07 4.12
N LEU A 303 -11.83 -11.37 3.05
CA LEU A 303 -12.15 -10.90 1.69
C LEU A 303 -13.39 -11.57 1.11
N LYS A 304 -13.74 -12.78 1.56
CA LYS A 304 -14.99 -13.48 1.21
C LYS A 304 -16.15 -13.17 2.17
N GLY A 305 -15.93 -12.36 3.21
CA GLY A 305 -16.97 -12.05 4.19
C GLY A 305 -17.37 -13.19 5.12
N ARG A 306 -16.61 -14.28 5.15
CA ARG A 306 -16.82 -15.44 6.03
C ARG A 306 -16.47 -15.13 7.48
N THR A 307 -15.63 -14.12 7.72
CA THR A 307 -15.35 -13.58 9.05
C THR A 307 -15.59 -12.09 9.11
N GLN A 308 -16.13 -11.63 10.24
CA GLN A 308 -16.45 -10.22 10.50
C GLN A 308 -15.53 -9.60 11.56
N ARG A 309 -14.50 -10.34 12.02
CA ARG A 309 -13.59 -9.88 13.08
C ARG A 309 -12.35 -9.21 12.51
N ILE A 310 -12.23 -7.91 12.78
CA ILE A 310 -11.09 -7.08 12.35
C ILE A 310 -10.52 -6.30 13.54
N ASP A 311 -10.29 -7.02 14.64
CA ASP A 311 -9.85 -6.44 15.92
C ASP A 311 -8.53 -5.66 15.80
N TRP A 312 -7.68 -6.02 14.82
CA TRP A 312 -6.43 -5.31 14.56
C TRP A 312 -6.65 -3.90 13.99
N LEU A 313 -7.76 -3.61 13.29
CA LEU A 313 -8.03 -2.26 12.81
C LEU A 313 -8.37 -1.28 13.94
N VAL A 314 -8.99 -1.77 15.02
CA VAL A 314 -9.25 -0.96 16.21
C VAL A 314 -7.93 -0.49 16.84
N GLY A 315 -7.00 -1.41 17.08
CA GLY A 315 -5.69 -1.05 17.62
C GLY A 315 -4.86 -0.21 16.64
N LEU A 316 -5.02 -0.42 15.33
CA LEU A 316 -4.41 0.45 14.32
C LEU A 316 -4.95 1.89 14.44
N HIS A 317 -6.25 2.05 14.63
CA HIS A 317 -6.87 3.36 14.81
C HIS A 317 -6.35 4.07 16.07
N ASP A 318 -6.20 3.36 17.18
CA ASP A 318 -5.63 3.91 18.41
C ASP A 318 -4.21 4.46 18.18
N GLU A 319 -3.38 3.77 17.39
CA GLU A 319 -2.03 4.23 17.04
C GLU A 319 -2.04 5.46 16.12
N ILE A 320 -2.98 5.54 15.18
CA ILE A 320 -3.19 6.74 14.36
C ILE A 320 -3.53 7.94 15.26
N GLU A 321 -4.50 7.80 16.16
CA GLU A 321 -4.90 8.89 17.05
C GLU A 321 -3.73 9.36 17.95
N ARG A 322 -2.92 8.41 18.44
CA ARG A 322 -1.71 8.72 19.23
C ARG A 322 -0.71 9.52 18.39
N ALA A 323 -0.46 9.10 17.14
CA ALA A 323 0.41 9.80 16.20
C ALA A 323 -0.07 11.23 15.93
N GLU A 324 -1.36 11.43 15.66
CA GLU A 324 -1.89 12.78 15.43
C GLU A 324 -1.80 13.68 16.68
N ARG A 325 -2.07 13.14 17.87
CA ARG A 325 -1.94 13.89 19.13
C ARG A 325 -0.49 14.35 19.35
N GLU A 326 0.47 13.50 19.02
CA GLU A 326 1.89 13.86 19.10
C GLU A 326 2.28 14.93 18.09
N GLU A 327 1.84 14.79 16.84
CA GLU A 327 2.10 15.78 15.79
C GLU A 327 1.50 17.16 16.15
N ARG A 328 0.26 17.19 16.67
CA ARG A 328 -0.37 18.41 17.18
C ARG A 328 0.43 19.05 18.33
N ARG A 329 0.99 18.24 19.24
CA ARG A 329 1.84 18.73 20.34
C ARG A 329 3.17 19.26 19.83
N ARG A 330 3.77 18.61 18.82
CA ARG A 330 5.01 19.05 18.18
C ARG A 330 4.84 20.40 17.51
N LYS A 331 3.81 20.58 16.67
CA LYS A 331 3.51 21.85 16.00
C LYS A 331 3.30 23.00 17.00
N ARG A 332 2.52 22.77 18.07
CA ARG A 332 2.33 23.77 19.14
C ARG A 332 3.63 24.17 19.84
N ARG A 333 4.57 23.23 20.03
CA ARG A 333 5.88 23.53 20.63
C ARG A 333 6.76 24.32 19.67
N GLU A 334 6.70 24.04 18.37
CA GLU A 334 7.43 24.79 17.35
C GLU A 334 6.86 26.21 17.21
N GLU A 335 5.54 26.38 17.18
CA GLU A 335 4.86 27.70 17.19
C GLU A 335 5.13 28.49 18.47
N GLY A 336 5.10 27.84 19.64
CA GLY A 336 5.38 28.47 20.94
C GLY A 336 6.84 28.90 21.13
N ARG A 337 7.78 28.35 20.35
CA ARG A 337 9.19 28.78 20.32
C ARG A 337 9.41 30.04 19.45
N TYR A 338 8.44 30.42 18.63
CA TYR A 338 8.48 31.61 17.78
C TYR A 338 7.70 32.82 18.33
N LEU A 339 7.19 32.74 19.58
CA LEU A 339 6.75 33.94 20.28
C LEU A 339 8.00 34.78 20.63
N PRO A 340 8.10 36.05 20.17
CA PRO A 340 9.25 36.88 20.46
C PRO A 340 9.44 37.06 21.97
N LEU A 341 10.70 37.00 22.42
CA LEU A 341 11.15 37.37 23.77
C LEU A 341 10.88 38.86 24.11
N ASP A 342 10.26 39.61 23.20
CA ASP A 342 10.03 41.05 23.27
C ASP A 342 8.89 41.44 24.24
N LYS A 343 8.30 40.48 24.97
CA LYS A 343 7.31 40.77 26.03
C LYS A 343 7.84 40.64 27.47
N PHE A 344 9.15 40.47 27.67
CA PHE A 344 9.75 40.48 29.02
C PHE A 344 10.52 41.76 29.37
N PHE A 345 10.56 42.76 28.49
CA PHE A 345 11.06 44.11 28.81
C PHE A 345 10.09 45.19 28.31
N ALA A 346 9.04 45.45 29.09
CA ALA A 346 8.32 46.71 29.05
C ALA A 346 7.62 46.95 30.40
N HIS A 347 8.32 47.74 31.22
CA HIS A 347 7.92 48.47 32.44
C HIS A 347 7.26 47.76 33.63
#